data_AF-A0AAN7MBQ9-F1
#
_entry.id   AF-A0AAN7MBQ9-F1
#
_cell.length_a   1.000
_cell.length_b   1.000
_cell.length_c   1.000
_cell.angle_alpha   90.00
_cell.angle_beta   90.00
_cell.angle_gamma   90.00
#
_symmetry.space_group_name_H-M   'P 1'
#
loop_
_entity.id
_entity.type
_entity.pdbx_description
1 polymer ?
#
loop_
_entity_poly.entity_id
_entity_poly.type
_entity_poly.pdbx_seq_one_letter_code
_entity_poly.pdbx_strand_id
1 'polypeptide(L)'
;MAEKDDDLPKDARIVKSLLKSMGIEEYEPRVIHQFLELWYRYVVDVLTDAQVYSEHAGKSTIDCDDVKLAIQSKVNFSFSQPPPREVLLELARSRNKIPLPKTLAGPGIPLPPEQDTLINPNYQLAIPRRQPAQAVEEMEEDERSDTNPSQEQQATDLPQQQQTPQRVSFPLSKHPK
;
A
#
# COMPACT_ATOMS: atom_id res chain seq x y z
N MET A 1 31.38 32.86 17.49
CA MET A 1 30.04 32.33 17.13
C MET A 1 29.60 31.33 18.18
N ALA A 2 29.16 31.77 19.37
CA ALA A 2 28.88 30.89 20.50
C ALA A 2 27.76 31.43 21.42
N GLU A 3 26.80 32.18 20.86
CA GLU A 3 25.78 32.91 21.67
C GLU A 3 24.33 32.58 21.25
N LYS A 4 24.09 31.44 20.61
CA LYS A 4 22.73 31.01 20.24
C LYS A 4 22.30 29.67 20.83
N ASP A 5 23.16 29.03 21.63
CA ASP A 5 22.85 27.76 22.29
C ASP A 5 22.20 27.94 23.67
N ASP A 6 22.35 29.10 24.31
CA ASP A 6 21.86 29.33 25.67
C ASP A 6 20.38 29.75 25.77
N ASP A 7 19.71 30.04 24.65
CA ASP A 7 18.25 30.29 24.63
C ASP A 7 17.41 29.02 24.43
N LEU A 8 18.03 27.86 24.18
CA LEU A 8 17.28 26.63 23.97
C LEU A 8 16.83 25.99 25.31
N PRO A 9 15.59 25.43 25.36
CA PRO A 9 15.10 24.70 26.52
C PRO A 9 15.99 23.49 26.82
N LYS A 10 16.00 23.04 28.08
CA LYS A 10 16.88 21.98 28.57
C LYS A 10 16.83 20.72 27.69
N ASP A 11 15.64 20.26 27.32
CA ASP A 11 15.48 19.04 26.52
C ASP A 11 16.01 19.19 25.09
N ALA A 12 15.89 20.39 24.49
CA ALA A 12 16.48 20.67 23.19
C ALA A 12 18.01 20.59 23.24
N ARG A 13 18.63 21.03 24.34
CA ARG A 13 20.07 20.89 24.55
C ARG A 13 20.48 19.41 24.69
N ILE A 14 19.66 18.59 25.35
CA ILE A 14 19.89 17.14 25.46
C ILE A 14 19.83 16.48 24.07
N VAL A 15 18.79 16.76 23.28
CA VAL A 15 18.66 16.24 21.90
C VAL A 15 19.85 16.67 21.04
N LYS A 16 20.29 17.93 21.13
CA LYS A 16 21.47 18.41 20.43
C LYS A 16 22.76 17.70 20.85
N SER A 17 22.94 17.47 22.15
CA SER A 17 24.06 16.70 22.68
C SER A 17 24.02 15.24 22.20
N LEU A 18 22.83 14.65 22.09
CA LEU A 18 22.64 13.31 21.57
C LEU A 18 23.04 13.22 20.08
N LEU A 19 22.56 14.14 19.24
CA LEU A 19 22.92 14.20 17.82
C LEU A 19 24.44 14.35 17.63
N LYS A 20 25.06 15.22 18.43
CA LYS A 20 26.52 15.39 18.44
C LYS A 20 27.26 14.11 18.84
N SER A 21 26.75 13.35 19.81
CA SER A 21 27.35 12.08 20.23
C SER A 21 27.28 10.98 19.16
N MET A 22 26.28 11.06 18.25
CA MET A 22 26.17 10.16 17.10
C MET A 22 27.00 10.61 15.90
N GLY A 23 27.78 11.70 16.03
CA GLY A 23 28.58 12.25 14.94
C GLY A 23 27.79 13.04 13.90
N ILE A 24 26.57 13.48 14.23
CA ILE A 24 25.74 14.29 13.33
C ILE A 24 26.03 15.77 13.61
N GLU A 25 26.80 16.39 12.73
CA GLU A 25 27.22 17.79 12.87
C GLU A 25 26.27 18.77 12.18
N GLU A 26 25.60 18.34 11.11
CA GLU A 26 24.67 19.15 10.32
C GLU A 26 23.27 18.54 10.29
N TYR A 27 22.27 19.31 10.72
CA TYR A 27 20.87 18.93 10.68
C TYR A 27 19.98 20.17 10.62
N GLU A 28 18.77 20.03 10.08
CA GLU A 28 17.78 21.12 10.06
C GLU A 28 17.28 21.41 11.50
N PRO A 29 17.13 22.68 11.92
CA PRO A 29 16.62 23.02 13.25
C PRO A 29 15.29 22.32 13.61
N ARG A 30 14.43 22.06 12.61
CA ARG A 30 13.15 21.37 12.77
C ARG A 30 13.28 19.95 13.31
N VAL A 31 14.42 19.30 13.09
CA VAL A 31 14.71 17.95 13.60
C VAL A 31 14.62 17.92 15.13
N ILE A 32 15.17 18.92 15.82
CA ILE A 32 15.09 19.00 17.29
C ILE A 32 13.64 19.03 17.75
N HIS A 33 12.80 19.86 17.12
CA HIS A 33 11.38 19.97 17.47
C HIS A 33 10.63 18.65 17.25
N GLN A 34 10.90 17.96 16.13
CA GLN A 34 10.30 16.65 15.83
C GLN A 34 10.74 15.58 16.84
N PHE A 35 12.01 15.57 17.24
CA PHE A 35 12.50 14.64 18.26
C PHE A 35 11.84 14.89 19.61
N LEU A 36 11.66 16.15 20.00
CA LEU A 36 10.94 16.50 21.23
C LEU A 36 9.48 16.04 21.16
N GLU A 37 8.77 16.34 20.08
CA GLU A 37 7.38 15.90 19.89
C GLU A 37 7.26 14.37 19.97
N LEU A 38 8.15 13.65 19.29
CA LEU A 38 8.20 12.19 19.32
C LEU A 38 8.45 11.67 20.74
N TRP A 39 9.43 12.25 21.44
CA TRP A 39 9.79 11.82 22.78
C TRP A 39 8.64 12.02 23.76
N TYR A 40 8.05 13.22 23.78
CA TYR A 40 6.93 13.52 24.66
C TYR A 40 5.70 12.67 24.36
N ARG A 41 5.36 12.48 23.08
CA ARG A 41 4.26 11.60 22.69
C ARG A 41 4.50 10.15 23.12
N TYR A 42 5.70 9.63 22.88
CA TYR A 42 6.06 8.26 23.30
C TYR A 42 5.97 8.07 24.82
N VAL A 43 6.49 9.01 25.61
CA VAL A 43 6.44 8.94 27.07
C VAL A 43 5.00 8.98 27.58
N VAL A 44 4.17 9.89 27.05
CA VAL A 44 2.75 9.97 27.41
C VAL A 44 2.04 8.66 27.07
N ASP A 45 2.26 8.12 25.87
CA ASP A 45 1.62 6.87 25.44
C ASP A 45 2.05 5.69 26.33
N VAL A 46 3.33 5.58 26.71
CA VAL A 46 3.83 4.52 27.60
C VAL A 46 3.29 4.66 29.02
N LEU A 47 3.28 5.88 29.58
CA LEU A 47 2.78 6.13 30.93
C LEU A 47 1.26 5.92 31.03
N THR A 48 0.52 6.23 29.95
CA THR A 48 -0.92 5.98 29.88
C THR A 48 -1.21 4.47 29.91
N ASP A 49 -0.48 3.67 29.14
CA ASP A 49 -0.62 2.21 29.18
C ASP A 49 -0.19 1.63 30.54
N ALA A 50 0.90 2.13 31.12
CA ALA A 50 1.38 1.71 32.43
C ALA A 50 0.37 2.04 33.55
N GLN A 51 -0.31 3.18 33.46
CA GLN A 51 -1.38 3.54 34.38
C GLN A 51 -2.54 2.53 34.31
N VAL A 52 -2.96 2.15 33.11
CA VAL A 52 -4.02 1.12 32.92
C VAL A 52 -3.59 -0.22 33.55
N TYR A 53 -2.31 -0.60 33.44
CA TYR A 53 -1.81 -1.82 34.07
C TYR A 53 -1.75 -1.74 35.60
N SER A 54 -1.34 -0.60 36.16
CA SER A 54 -1.38 -0.35 37.60
C SER A 54 -2.81 -0.42 38.14
N GLU A 55 -3.77 0.21 37.46
CA GLU A 55 -5.19 0.20 37.82
C GLU A 55 -5.76 -1.22 37.76
N HIS A 56 -5.43 -1.99 36.72
CA HIS A 56 -5.83 -3.40 36.61
C HIS A 56 -5.25 -4.28 37.74
N ALA A 57 -4.04 -3.96 38.22
CA ALA A 57 -3.42 -4.62 39.36
C ALA A 57 -3.94 -4.13 40.73
N GLY A 58 -4.86 -3.15 40.75
CA GLY A 58 -5.38 -2.54 41.98
C GLY A 58 -4.36 -1.68 42.74
N LYS A 59 -3.30 -1.24 42.07
CA LYS A 59 -2.24 -0.40 42.65
C LYS A 59 -2.55 1.07 42.41
N SER A 60 -2.25 1.91 43.40
CA SER A 60 -2.43 3.37 43.33
C SER A 60 -1.22 4.11 42.75
N THR A 61 -0.10 3.42 42.55
CA THR A 61 1.15 3.99 42.03
C THR A 61 1.72 3.10 40.94
N ILE A 62 2.24 3.72 39.88
CA ILE A 62 2.87 3.03 38.75
C ILE A 62 4.23 2.46 39.19
N ASP A 63 4.42 1.15 39.04
CA ASP A 63 5.68 0.48 39.31
C ASP A 63 6.55 0.34 38.05
N CYS A 64 7.83 0.02 38.25
CA CYS A 64 8.74 -0.27 37.14
C CYS A 64 8.27 -1.42 36.25
N ASP A 65 7.57 -2.41 36.82
CA ASP A 65 7.09 -3.56 36.05
C ASP A 65 5.91 -3.19 35.14
N ASP A 66 5.07 -2.23 35.55
CA ASP A 66 3.97 -1.71 34.73
C ASP A 66 4.53 -0.95 33.51
N VAL A 67 5.60 -0.17 33.70
CA VAL A 67 6.32 0.52 32.61
C VAL A 67 7.01 -0.48 31.67
N LYS A 68 7.67 -1.52 32.20
CA LYS A 68 8.29 -2.57 31.37
C LYS A 68 7.24 -3.28 30.51
N LEU A 69 6.08 -3.60 31.08
CA LEU A 69 4.99 -4.26 30.37
C LEU A 69 4.43 -3.35 29.27
N ALA A 70 4.26 -2.05 29.55
CA ALA A 70 3.83 -1.05 28.56
C ALA A 70 4.80 -0.93 27.38
N ILE A 71 6.11 -0.89 27.67
CA ILE A 71 7.13 -0.86 26.62
C ILE A 71 7.09 -2.14 25.79
N GLN A 72 7.03 -3.32 26.41
CA GLN A 72 7.00 -4.59 25.69
C GLN A 72 5.79 -4.69 24.76
N SER A 73 4.61 -4.26 25.24
CA SER A 73 3.39 -4.21 24.43
C SER A 73 3.58 -3.35 23.18
N LYS A 74 4.15 -2.15 23.31
CA LYS A 74 4.37 -1.25 22.15
C LYS A 74 5.47 -1.72 21.20
N VAL A 75 6.58 -2.24 21.72
CA VAL A 75 7.75 -2.62 20.90
C VAL A 75 7.40 -3.73 19.90
N ASN A 76 6.51 -4.63 20.28
CA ASN A 76 6.07 -5.73 19.41
C ASN A 76 5.35 -5.26 18.13
N PHE A 77 4.76 -4.06 18.12
CA PHE A 77 4.00 -3.55 16.98
C PHE A 77 4.63 -2.33 16.31
N SER A 78 5.41 -1.54 17.05
CA SER A 78 5.94 -0.25 16.56
C SER A 78 7.33 -0.35 15.96
N PHE A 79 8.14 -1.34 16.36
CA PHE A 79 9.50 -1.50 15.85
C PHE A 79 9.61 -2.81 15.08
N SER A 80 9.91 -2.70 13.78
CA SER A 80 10.32 -3.88 13.01
C SER A 80 11.70 -4.30 13.50
N GLN A 81 11.74 -5.40 14.26
CA GLN A 81 13.00 -6.06 14.52
C GLN A 81 13.43 -6.78 13.25
N PRO A 82 14.72 -6.73 12.88
CA PRO A 82 15.21 -7.53 11.76
C PRO A 82 14.84 -9.00 12.02
N PRO A 83 14.26 -9.71 11.03
CA PRO A 83 13.88 -11.11 11.21
C PRO A 83 15.07 -11.95 11.69
N PRO A 84 14.86 -12.89 12.62
CA PRO A 84 15.93 -13.75 13.10
C PRO A 84 16.65 -14.46 11.95
N ARG A 85 17.98 -14.59 12.06
CA ARG A 85 18.83 -15.22 11.03
C ARG A 85 18.34 -16.61 10.64
N GLU A 86 17.82 -17.38 11.59
CA GLU A 86 17.31 -18.73 11.36
C GLU A 86 16.10 -18.74 10.41
N VAL A 87 15.16 -17.81 10.61
CA VAL A 87 13.99 -17.63 9.74
C VAL A 87 14.43 -17.27 8.32
N LEU A 88 15.39 -16.35 8.18
CA LEU A 88 15.95 -16.00 6.88
C LEU A 88 16.69 -17.16 6.20
N LEU A 89 17.42 -17.97 6.97
CA LEU A 89 18.10 -19.15 6.43
C LEU A 89 17.13 -20.23 5.98
N GLU A 90 16.05 -20.45 6.72
CA GLU A 90 14.99 -21.38 6.32
C GLU A 90 14.28 -20.92 5.04
N LEU A 91 13.94 -19.63 4.96
CA LEU A 91 13.37 -19.03 3.76
C LEU A 91 14.34 -19.10 2.57
N ALA A 92 15.63 -18.85 2.81
CA ALA A 92 16.66 -18.98 1.78
C ALA A 92 16.77 -20.43 1.31
N ARG A 93 16.76 -21.42 2.22
CA ARG A 93 16.75 -22.84 1.84
C ARG A 93 15.51 -23.22 1.04
N SER A 94 14.32 -22.72 1.39
CA SER A 94 13.10 -23.03 0.65
C SER A 94 13.09 -22.42 -0.75
N ARG A 95 13.59 -21.19 -0.91
CA ARG A 95 13.71 -20.51 -2.21
C ARG A 95 14.83 -21.06 -3.08
N ASN A 96 16.01 -21.30 -2.50
CA ASN A 96 17.19 -21.77 -3.23
C ASN A 96 17.10 -23.25 -3.67
N LYS A 97 16.06 -23.98 -3.23
CA LYS A 97 15.72 -25.31 -3.79
C LYS A 97 15.21 -25.23 -5.22
N ILE A 98 14.65 -24.09 -5.62
CA ILE A 98 14.14 -23.88 -6.98
C ILE A 98 15.35 -23.60 -7.87
N PRO A 99 15.67 -24.48 -8.84
CA PRO A 99 16.79 -24.23 -9.74
C PRO A 99 16.53 -22.96 -10.55
N LEU A 100 17.60 -22.28 -10.94
CA LEU A 100 17.49 -21.10 -11.79
C LEU A 100 16.75 -21.45 -13.09
N PRO A 101 15.89 -20.54 -13.59
CA PRO A 101 15.30 -20.69 -14.92
C PRO A 101 16.39 -20.88 -15.97
N LYS A 102 16.13 -21.73 -16.96
CA LYS A 102 17.03 -21.86 -18.11
C LYS A 102 17.20 -20.47 -18.73
N THR A 103 18.44 -20.02 -18.87
CA THR A 103 18.75 -18.71 -19.46
C THR A 103 18.06 -18.58 -20.80
N LEU A 104 17.16 -17.59 -20.95
CA LEU A 104 16.59 -17.22 -22.23
C LEU A 104 17.75 -16.70 -23.09
N ALA A 105 18.25 -17.57 -23.97
CA ALA A 105 19.43 -17.30 -24.78
C ALA A 105 19.07 -16.29 -25.88
N GLY A 106 19.37 -15.01 -25.63
CA GLY A 106 19.29 -13.95 -26.62
C GLY A 106 20.03 -12.70 -26.14
N PRO A 107 20.62 -11.91 -27.05
CA PRO A 107 21.14 -10.60 -26.71
C PRO A 107 19.95 -9.67 -26.37
N GLY A 108 19.73 -9.42 -25.09
CA GLY A 108 18.67 -8.52 -24.63
C GLY A 108 18.23 -8.76 -23.19
N ILE A 109 17.40 -7.85 -22.68
CA ILE A 109 16.73 -8.01 -21.39
C ILE A 109 15.44 -8.79 -21.65
N PRO A 110 15.26 -10.00 -21.10
CA PRO A 110 14.01 -10.73 -21.26
C PRO A 110 12.91 -9.98 -20.49
N LEU A 111 11.88 -9.54 -21.21
CA LEU A 111 10.68 -9.00 -20.60
C LEU A 111 9.79 -10.16 -20.12
N PRO A 112 9.01 -9.97 -19.04
CA PRO A 112 7.90 -10.86 -18.70
C PRO A 112 6.91 -10.98 -19.87
N PRO A 113 5.99 -11.96 -19.82
CA PRO A 113 4.87 -12.03 -20.76
C PRO A 113 4.13 -10.69 -20.86
N GLU A 114 3.54 -10.39 -22.02
CA GLU A 114 2.84 -9.12 -22.26
C GLU A 114 1.71 -8.86 -21.23
N GLN A 115 1.07 -9.92 -20.75
CA GLN A 115 0.03 -9.88 -19.71
C GLN A 115 0.57 -9.40 -18.35
N ASP A 116 1.83 -9.68 -18.05
CA ASP A 116 2.53 -9.27 -16.82
C ASP A 116 3.32 -7.97 -17.02
N THR A 117 3.19 -7.35 -18.21
CA THR A 117 3.92 -6.13 -18.57
C THR A 117 3.01 -4.91 -18.52
N LEU A 118 3.42 -3.88 -17.78
CA LEU A 118 2.68 -2.62 -17.63
C LEU A 118 2.90 -1.63 -18.81
N ILE A 119 2.95 -2.14 -20.04
CA ILE A 119 3.10 -1.31 -21.26
C ILE A 119 1.77 -0.84 -21.84
N ASN A 120 0.68 -1.53 -21.51
CA ASN A 120 -0.63 -1.20 -22.03
C ASN A 120 -1.19 0.06 -21.36
N PRO A 121 -1.80 0.98 -22.11
CA PRO A 121 -2.44 2.16 -21.53
C PRO A 121 -3.53 1.71 -20.54
N ASN A 122 -3.31 2.00 -19.26
CA ASN A 122 -4.23 1.69 -18.17
C ASN A 122 -5.32 2.78 -17.99
N TYR A 123 -5.43 3.71 -18.94
CA TYR A 123 -6.40 4.80 -18.93
C TYR A 123 -7.28 4.74 -20.18
N GLN A 124 -8.56 5.07 -20.02
CA GLN A 124 -9.48 5.26 -21.14
C GLN A 124 -9.91 6.72 -21.19
N LEU A 125 -9.66 7.37 -22.34
CA LEU A 125 -10.18 8.71 -22.59
C LEU A 125 -11.69 8.61 -22.82
N ALA A 126 -12.47 9.16 -21.89
CA ALA A 126 -13.92 9.32 -22.07
C ALA A 126 -14.18 10.45 -23.06
N ILE A 127 -14.03 10.18 -24.36
CA ILE A 127 -14.40 11.11 -25.42
C ILE A 127 -15.92 11.02 -25.60
N PRO A 128 -16.69 12.09 -25.28
CA PRO A 128 -18.13 12.07 -25.55
C PRO A 128 -18.34 11.97 -27.07
N ARG A 129 -18.86 10.84 -27.54
CA ARG A 129 -19.33 10.74 -28.94
C ARG A 129 -20.52 11.68 -29.08
N ARG A 130 -20.34 12.80 -29.79
CA ARG A 130 -21.47 13.55 -30.35
C ARG A 130 -22.17 12.64 -31.35
N GLN A 131 -23.33 12.12 -31.00
CA GLN A 131 -24.19 11.47 -31.97
C GLN A 131 -24.72 12.55 -32.92
N PRO A 132 -24.52 12.43 -34.25
CA PRO A 132 -25.29 13.24 -35.18
C PRO A 132 -26.76 12.83 -35.05
N ALA A 133 -27.65 13.79 -34.78
CA ALA A 133 -29.07 13.56 -34.67
C ALA A 133 -29.61 12.99 -35.99
N GLN A 134 -30.02 11.73 -36.00
CA GLN A 134 -30.83 11.19 -37.09
C GLN A 134 -32.30 11.40 -36.72
N ALA A 135 -32.96 12.14 -37.60
CA ALA A 135 -34.37 12.47 -37.53
C ALA A 135 -35.21 11.19 -37.57
N VAL A 136 -36.24 11.20 -36.73
CA VAL A 136 -37.42 10.33 -36.71
C VAL A 136 -37.97 10.07 -38.11
N GLU A 137 -38.04 8.80 -38.52
CA GLU A 137 -39.11 8.32 -39.38
C GLU A 137 -39.81 7.16 -38.66
N GLU A 138 -41.10 7.38 -38.42
CA GLU A 138 -42.06 6.50 -37.81
C GLU A 138 -42.34 5.33 -38.75
N MET A 139 -42.31 4.09 -38.24
CA MET A 139 -42.76 2.91 -38.98
C MET A 139 -43.86 2.25 -38.14
N GLU A 140 -45.06 2.23 -38.70
CA GLU A 140 -46.26 1.62 -38.14
C GLU A 140 -46.14 0.08 -38.10
N GLU A 141 -46.84 -0.50 -37.11
CA GLU A 141 -46.97 -1.92 -36.79
C GLU A 141 -47.56 -2.75 -37.95
N ASP A 142 -47.12 -4.01 -38.09
CA ASP A 142 -48.07 -5.07 -38.43
C ASP A 142 -47.68 -6.44 -37.84
N GLU A 143 -48.71 -7.23 -37.52
CA GLU A 143 -48.74 -8.33 -36.57
C GLU A 143 -48.07 -9.65 -36.97
N ARG A 144 -47.51 -10.28 -35.93
CA ARG A 144 -47.33 -11.71 -35.60
C ARG A 144 -47.79 -12.78 -36.60
N SER A 145 -46.89 -13.74 -36.88
CA SER A 145 -47.26 -15.17 -36.90
C SER A 145 -46.05 -16.09 -36.60
N ASP A 146 -46.13 -16.79 -35.47
CA ASP A 146 -45.26 -17.91 -35.10
C ASP A 146 -45.61 -19.15 -35.93
N THR A 147 -44.66 -19.72 -36.66
CA THR A 147 -44.64 -21.17 -36.99
C THR A 147 -43.23 -21.62 -37.35
N ASN A 148 -42.76 -22.68 -36.71
CA ASN A 148 -41.64 -23.51 -37.14
C ASN A 148 -42.11 -24.96 -36.93
N PRO A 149 -41.80 -25.95 -37.81
CA PRO A 149 -40.51 -26.63 -37.66
C PRO A 149 -39.88 -27.28 -38.93
N SER A 150 -38.55 -27.38 -38.89
CA SER A 150 -37.69 -28.50 -39.37
C SER A 150 -37.53 -28.81 -40.87
N GLN A 151 -36.32 -28.64 -41.43
CA GLN A 151 -35.31 -29.69 -41.69
C GLN A 151 -34.12 -29.21 -42.56
N GLU A 152 -32.91 -29.56 -42.09
CA GLU A 152 -31.72 -30.01 -42.85
C GLU A 152 -30.82 -29.08 -43.69
N GLN A 153 -29.53 -29.09 -43.27
CA GLN A 153 -28.29 -29.26 -44.04
C GLN A 153 -27.24 -28.11 -44.04
N GLN A 154 -26.15 -28.41 -43.31
CA GLN A 154 -24.73 -28.22 -43.65
C GLN A 154 -24.21 -26.83 -44.08
N ALA A 155 -23.43 -26.18 -43.19
CA ALA A 155 -22.01 -25.86 -43.42
C ALA A 155 -21.43 -25.02 -42.27
N THR A 156 -20.28 -25.49 -41.75
CA THR A 156 -19.13 -24.74 -41.20
C THR A 156 -19.23 -23.21 -41.06
N ASP A 157 -19.08 -22.68 -39.82
CA ASP A 157 -17.89 -21.95 -39.34
C ASP A 157 -18.09 -21.53 -37.85
N LEU A 158 -17.10 -21.77 -36.99
CA LEU A 158 -17.12 -21.35 -35.58
C LEU A 158 -16.47 -19.96 -35.44
N PRO A 159 -17.16 -18.92 -34.93
CA PRO A 159 -16.48 -17.72 -34.46
C PRO A 159 -15.84 -17.99 -33.10
N GLN A 160 -14.52 -17.90 -33.09
CA GLN A 160 -13.62 -18.00 -31.97
C GLN A 160 -14.05 -17.10 -30.80
N GLN A 161 -14.33 -17.72 -29.65
CA GLN A 161 -14.71 -17.03 -28.42
C GLN A 161 -13.47 -16.30 -27.86
N GLN A 162 -13.34 -15.02 -28.19
CA GLN A 162 -12.32 -14.15 -27.63
C GLN A 162 -12.66 -13.89 -26.17
N GLN A 163 -12.03 -14.65 -25.27
CA GLN A 163 -12.08 -14.40 -23.82
C GLN A 163 -11.50 -13.01 -23.56
N THR A 164 -12.39 -12.05 -23.30
CA THR A 164 -12.02 -10.74 -22.77
C THR A 164 -11.57 -10.93 -21.32
N PRO A 165 -10.37 -10.45 -20.93
CA PRO A 165 -9.95 -10.50 -19.54
C PRO A 165 -10.89 -9.62 -18.71
N GLN A 166 -11.32 -10.15 -17.58
CA GLN A 166 -12.32 -9.58 -16.68
C GLN A 166 -11.88 -8.18 -16.23
N ARG A 167 -12.52 -7.16 -16.81
CA ARG A 167 -12.19 -5.75 -16.62
C ARG A 167 -12.83 -5.23 -15.33
N VAL A 168 -12.03 -4.98 -14.31
CA VAL A 168 -12.48 -4.36 -13.07
C VAL A 168 -12.54 -2.84 -13.29
N SER A 169 -13.73 -2.29 -13.52
CA SER A 169 -13.95 -0.84 -13.67
C SER A 169 -14.63 -0.27 -12.43
N PHE A 170 -14.09 0.82 -11.89
CA PHE A 170 -14.73 1.60 -10.83
C PHE A 170 -15.52 2.77 -11.43
N PRO A 171 -16.74 3.05 -10.95
CA PRO A 171 -17.53 4.17 -11.44
C PRO A 171 -16.88 5.50 -10.99
N LEU A 172 -16.56 6.37 -11.95
CA LEU A 172 -16.16 7.75 -11.68
C LEU A 172 -17.42 8.60 -11.48
N SER A 173 -17.66 9.04 -10.24
CA SER A 173 -18.71 10.00 -9.91
C SER A 173 -18.47 11.30 -10.66
N LYS A 174 -19.44 11.71 -11.48
CA LYS A 174 -19.42 13.02 -12.15
C LYS A 174 -19.65 14.10 -11.10
N HIS A 175 -18.62 14.87 -10.75
CA HIS A 175 -18.81 16.12 -10.03
C HIS A 175 -19.40 17.17 -11.00
N PRO A 176 -20.53 17.83 -10.65
CA PRO A 176 -21.00 18.98 -11.40
C PRO A 176 -20.00 20.14 -11.26
N LYS A 177 -19.85 20.89 -12.36
CA LYS A 177 -19.03 22.10 -12.46
C LYS A 177 -19.62 23.25 -11.66
#